data_AF-A0A9D2WNE8-F1
#
_entry.id   AF-A0A9D2WNE8-F1
#
_cell.length_a   1.000
_cell.length_b   1.000
_cell.length_c   1.000
_cell.angle_alpha   90.00
_cell.angle_beta   90.00
_cell.angle_gamma   90.00
#
_symmetry.space_group_name_H-M   'P 1'
#
loop_
_entity.id
_entity.type
_entity.pdbx_description
1 polymer ?
#
loop_
_entity_poly.entity_id
_entity_poly.type
_entity_poly.pdbx_seq_one_letter_code
_entity_poly.pdbx_strand_id
1 'polypeptide(L)'
;MLDRLQAVVKEHQHDNDLNFIKACHGVLTEIYPCLHLRWVHIYGKRWAYIYGNSGDLGQSSLRIQLSQDYGICIDNAKLVEPVELDQAMAIIKEHYNGKVMV
;
A
#
# COMPACT_ATOMS: atom_id res chain seq x y z
N MET A 1 7.95 -11.69 9.78
CA MET A 1 6.74 -10.85 9.95
C MET A 1 6.19 -10.42 8.59
N LEU A 2 7.03 -9.89 7.70
CA LEU A 2 6.66 -9.62 6.30
C LEU A 2 6.36 -10.88 5.46
N ASP A 3 6.67 -12.07 5.97
CA ASP A 3 6.35 -13.35 5.31
C ASP A 3 4.85 -13.51 5.03
N ARG A 4 4.00 -13.02 5.94
CA ARG A 4 2.55 -13.03 5.75
C ARG A 4 2.11 -12.09 4.63
N LEU A 5 2.77 -10.94 4.49
CA LEU A 5 2.52 -10.00 3.39
C LEU A 5 2.92 -10.63 2.05
N GLN A 6 4.08 -11.31 2.00
CA GLN A 6 4.50 -12.05 0.80
C GLN A 6 3.52 -13.17 0.44
N ALA A 7 3.00 -13.90 1.43
CA ALA A 7 2.00 -14.95 1.20
C ALA A 7 0.71 -14.36 0.60
N VAL A 8 0.19 -13.27 1.17
CA VAL A 8 -1.01 -12.58 0.67
C VAL A 8 -0.81 -12.04 -0.74
N VAL A 9 0.36 -11.46 -1.03
CA VAL A 9 0.66 -10.96 -2.38
C VAL A 9 0.64 -12.09 -3.41
N LYS A 10 1.16 -13.28 -3.06
CA LYS A 10 1.12 -14.46 -3.93
C LYS A 10 -0.29 -15.03 -4.09
N GLU A 11 -1.04 -15.14 -3.00
CA GLU A 11 -2.41 -15.67 -3.01
C GLU A 11 -3.35 -14.81 -3.86
N HIS A 12 -3.21 -13.49 -3.78
CA HIS A 12 -4.05 -12.53 -4.50
C HIS A 12 -3.42 -12.04 -5.81
N GLN A 13 -2.45 -12.76 -6.38
CA GLN A 13 -1.75 -12.32 -7.61
C GLN A 13 -2.68 -12.17 -8.83
N HIS A 14 -3.78 -12.92 -8.87
CA HIS A 14 -4.77 -12.92 -9.96
C HIS A 14 -6.07 -12.22 -9.60
N ASP A 15 -6.17 -11.66 -8.40
CA ASP A 15 -7.34 -10.91 -7.98
C ASP A 15 -7.42 -9.55 -8.67
N ASN A 16 -8.63 -8.98 -8.68
CA ASN A 16 -8.78 -7.56 -8.99
C ASN A 16 -8.05 -6.69 -7.96
N ASP A 17 -7.65 -5.50 -8.36
CA ASP A 17 -6.79 -4.64 -7.55
C ASP A 17 -7.45 -4.24 -6.22
N LEU A 18 -8.79 -4.13 -6.15
CA LEU A 18 -9.48 -3.78 -4.92
C LEU A 18 -9.40 -4.90 -3.86
N ASN A 19 -9.54 -6.16 -4.28
CA ASN A 19 -9.40 -7.30 -3.38
C ASN A 19 -7.96 -7.43 -2.89
N PHE A 20 -6.99 -7.30 -3.79
CA PHE A 20 -5.56 -7.26 -3.44
C PHE A 20 -5.25 -6.15 -2.43
N ILE A 21 -5.75 -4.92 -2.67
CA ILE A 21 -5.59 -3.77 -1.78
C ILE A 21 -6.15 -4.08 -0.38
N LYS A 22 -7.36 -4.64 -0.29
CA LYS A 22 -8.00 -4.97 0.99
C LYS A 22 -7.20 -6.02 1.76
N ALA A 23 -6.72 -7.06 1.07
CA ALA A 23 -5.92 -8.11 1.68
C ALA A 23 -4.58 -7.56 2.21
N CYS A 24 -3.87 -6.78 1.40
CA CYS A 24 -2.64 -6.11 1.82
C CYS A 24 -2.89 -5.13 2.98
N HIS A 25 -3.98 -4.35 2.94
CA HIS A 25 -4.33 -3.44 4.02
C HIS A 25 -4.51 -4.19 5.33
N GLY A 26 -5.26 -5.29 5.34
CA GLY A 26 -5.47 -6.12 6.52
C GLY A 26 -4.16 -6.54 7.16
N VAL A 27 -3.26 -7.12 6.36
CA VAL A 27 -1.94 -7.56 6.86
C VAL A 27 -1.11 -6.37 7.36
N LEU A 28 -1.07 -5.25 6.64
CA LEU A 28 -0.32 -4.08 7.07
C LEU A 28 -0.86 -3.50 8.38
N THR A 29 -2.17 -3.51 8.60
CA THR A 29 -2.77 -3.04 9.86
C THR A 29 -2.58 -4.02 11.03
N GLU A 30 -2.35 -5.31 10.76
CA GLU A 30 -1.96 -6.26 11.80
C GLU A 30 -0.48 -6.10 12.19
N ILE A 31 0.39 -5.91 11.19
CA ILE A 31 1.84 -5.73 11.39
C ILE A 31 2.10 -4.36 12.04
N TYR A 32 1.40 -3.32 11.57
CA TYR A 32 1.58 -1.93 11.99
C TYR A 32 0.24 -1.31 12.42
N PRO A 33 -0.33 -1.71 13.57
CA PRO A 33 -1.66 -1.28 13.99
C PRO A 33 -1.79 0.22 14.25
N CYS A 34 -0.69 0.91 14.53
CA CYS A 34 -0.68 2.34 14.73
C CYS A 34 -0.59 3.14 13.42
N LEU A 35 -0.33 2.50 12.27
CA LEU A 35 -0.20 3.23 11.02
C LEU A 35 -1.55 3.66 10.46
N HIS A 36 -1.64 4.94 10.11
CA HIS A 36 -2.76 5.52 9.39
C HIS A 36 -2.50 5.41 7.89
N LEU A 37 -2.94 4.28 7.32
CA LEU A 37 -2.71 3.90 5.93
C LEU A 37 -3.93 4.23 5.06
N ARG A 38 -3.68 4.91 3.93
CA ARG A 38 -4.66 5.16 2.88
C ARG A 38 -4.16 4.66 1.54
N TRP A 39 -4.98 3.89 0.86
CA TRP A 39 -4.78 3.49 -0.51
C TRP A 39 -5.42 4.52 -1.44
N VAL A 40 -4.73 4.80 -2.55
CA VAL A 40 -5.19 5.77 -3.54
C VAL A 40 -5.07 5.25 -4.97
N HIS A 41 -5.93 5.77 -5.83
CA HIS A 41 -5.79 5.72 -7.27
C HIS A 41 -5.07 6.99 -7.73
N ILE A 42 -4.17 6.86 -8.69
CA ILE A 42 -3.41 7.96 -9.26
C ILE A 42 -4.00 8.28 -10.64
N TYR A 43 -4.46 9.52 -10.82
CA TYR A 43 -4.94 10.05 -12.10
C TYR A 43 -4.02 11.22 -12.49
N GLY A 44 -2.97 10.93 -13.26
CA GLY A 44 -1.92 11.89 -13.57
C GLY A 44 -1.25 12.40 -12.30
N LYS A 45 -1.57 13.63 -11.87
CA LYS A 45 -1.05 14.23 -10.63
C LYS A 45 -1.99 14.10 -9.42
N ARG A 46 -3.21 13.62 -9.62
CA ARG A 46 -4.24 13.54 -8.57
C ARG A 46 -4.20 12.19 -7.88
N TRP A 47 -4.15 12.21 -6.55
CA TRP A 47 -4.20 11.01 -5.70
C TRP A 47 -5.61 10.95 -5.08
N ALA A 48 -6.43 10.02 -5.52
CA ALA A 48 -7.82 9.87 -5.13
C ALA A 48 -7.99 8.69 -4.17
N TYR A 49 -8.71 8.88 -3.06
CA TYR A 49 -8.95 7.83 -2.06
C TYR A 49 -9.62 6.59 -2.67
N ILE A 50 -9.14 5.40 -2.29
CA ILE A 50 -9.78 4.11 -2.56
C ILE A 50 -10.22 3.45 -1.26
N TYR A 51 -9.29 3.26 -0.31
CA TYR A 51 -9.51 2.41 0.86
C TYR A 51 -8.60 2.78 2.04
N GLY A 52 -8.98 2.39 3.26
CA GLY A 52 -8.22 2.60 4.49
C GLY A 52 -8.65 3.84 5.27
N ASN A 53 -7.70 4.52 5.89
CA ASN A 53 -7.99 5.69 6.71
C ASN A 53 -8.57 6.85 5.89
N SER A 54 -9.78 7.29 6.24
CA SER A 54 -10.55 8.32 5.54
C SER A 54 -10.46 9.72 6.18
N GLY A 55 -9.70 9.89 7.27
CA GLY A 55 -9.51 11.20 7.93
C GLY A 55 -8.84 12.26 7.04
N ASP A 56 -8.61 13.47 7.53
CA ASP A 56 -7.83 14.43 6.74
C ASP A 56 -6.37 13.97 6.61
N LEU A 57 -5.82 14.00 5.39
CA LEU A 57 -4.39 13.71 5.21
C LEU A 57 -3.60 14.79 5.91
N GLY A 58 -2.65 14.37 6.75
CA GLY A 58 -1.70 15.31 7.32
C GLY A 58 -0.90 16.00 6.21
N GLN A 59 -0.55 17.28 6.42
CA GLN A 59 0.35 18.01 5.52
C GLN A 59 1.71 17.30 5.35
N SER A 60 2.09 16.46 6.31
CA SER A 60 3.31 15.65 6.32
C SER A 60 3.11 14.18 5.93
N SER A 61 2.02 13.84 5.22
CA SER A 61 1.79 12.46 4.78
C SER A 61 2.87 11.98 3.82
N LEU A 62 3.46 10.83 4.11
CA LEU A 62 4.38 10.15 3.21
C LEU A 62 3.57 9.53 2.07
N ARG A 63 3.93 9.86 0.83
CA ARG A 63 3.28 9.33 -0.37
C ARG A 63 4.21 8.37 -1.09
N ILE A 64 3.74 7.14 -1.31
CA ILE A 64 4.51 6.07 -1.93
C ILE A 64 3.73 5.60 -3.14
N GLN A 65 4.32 5.80 -4.32
CA GLN A 65 3.76 5.29 -5.56
C GLN A 65 4.09 3.80 -5.69
N LEU A 66 3.08 2.97 -5.89
CA LEU A 66 3.22 1.52 -6.04
C LEU A 66 3.24 1.11 -7.51
N SER A 67 2.44 1.77 -8.34
CA SER A 67 2.38 1.59 -9.79
C SER A 67 2.02 2.92 -10.48
N GLN A 68 1.77 2.91 -11.79
CA GLN A 68 1.26 4.08 -12.50
C GLN A 68 -0.11 4.54 -11.96
N ASP A 69 -0.95 3.59 -11.56
CA ASP A 69 -2.36 3.84 -11.19
C ASP A 69 -2.63 3.76 -9.69
N TYR A 70 -1.70 3.23 -8.89
CA TYR A 70 -1.92 2.99 -7.46
C TYR A 70 -0.79 3.52 -6.58
N GLY A 71 -1.18 3.97 -5.39
CA GLY A 71 -0.26 4.45 -4.36
C GLY A 71 -0.83 4.32 -2.95
N ILE A 72 0.03 4.61 -1.97
CA ILE A 72 -0.30 4.65 -0.55
C ILE A 72 0.09 6.01 0.03
N CYS A 73 -0.75 6.56 0.90
CA CYS A 73 -0.43 7.66 1.79
C CYS A 73 -0.35 7.16 3.24
N ILE A 74 0.63 7.62 3.99
CA ILE A 74 0.84 7.27 5.40
C ILE A 74 1.02 8.55 6.22
N ASP A 75 0.06 8.87 7.07
CA ASP A 75 0.06 10.15 7.81
C ASP A 75 1.12 10.20 8.91
N ASN A 76 1.45 9.05 9.49
CA ASN A 76 2.32 8.91 10.65
C ASN A 76 3.47 7.94 10.39
N ALA A 77 4.06 7.98 9.19
CA ALA A 77 5.15 7.11 8.77
C ALA A 77 6.35 7.08 9.74
N LYS A 78 6.57 8.17 10.50
CA LYS A 78 7.60 8.27 11.56
C LYS A 78 7.47 7.25 12.70
N LEU A 79 6.35 6.52 12.79
CA LEU A 79 6.14 5.48 13.80
C LEU A 79 6.71 4.11 13.39
N VAL A 80 7.18 3.98 12.15
CA VAL A 80 7.78 2.76 11.61
C VAL A 80 9.17 3.09 11.08
N GLU A 81 10.11 2.18 11.27
CA GLU A 81 11.46 2.34 10.76
C GLU A 81 11.43 2.43 9.22
N PRO A 82 12.12 3.41 8.61
CA PRO A 82 12.07 3.61 7.16
C PRO A 82 12.42 2.34 6.36
N VAL A 83 13.40 1.56 6.84
CA VAL A 83 13.84 0.32 6.20
C VAL A 83 12.73 -0.74 6.19
N GLU A 84 11.98 -0.90 7.28
CA GLU A 84 10.89 -1.88 7.36
C GLU A 84 9.73 -1.49 6.44
N LEU A 85 9.43 -0.20 6.37
CA LEU A 85 8.42 0.33 5.47
C LEU A 85 8.83 0.13 4.02
N ASP A 86 10.08 0.43 3.66
CA ASP A 86 10.60 0.22 2.31
C ASP A 86 10.53 -1.25 1.89
N GLN A 87 10.86 -2.17 2.79
CA GLN A 87 10.73 -3.62 2.55
C GLN A 87 9.27 -4.04 2.31
N ALA A 88 8.34 -3.56 3.14
CA ALA A 88 6.93 -3.85 2.96
C ALA A 88 6.40 -3.31 1.62
N MET A 89 6.80 -2.10 1.24
CA MET A 89 6.39 -1.49 -0.03
C MET A 89 7.02 -2.19 -1.23
N ALA A 90 8.26 -2.67 -1.13
CA ALA A 90 8.91 -3.45 -2.18
C ALA A 90 8.12 -4.73 -2.50
N ILE A 91 7.69 -5.47 -1.48
CA ILE A 91 6.88 -6.69 -1.62
C ILE A 91 5.57 -6.39 -2.37
N ILE A 92 4.89 -5.29 -2.04
CA ILE A 92 3.62 -4.91 -2.69
C ILE A 92 3.88 -4.46 -4.13
N LYS A 93 4.97 -3.73 -4.39
CA LYS A 93 5.34 -3.27 -5.74
C LYS A 93 5.62 -4.43 -6.70
N GLU A 94 6.17 -5.54 -6.22
CA GLU A 94 6.41 -6.72 -7.05
C GLU A 94 5.14 -7.24 -7.73
N HIS A 95 3.98 -7.16 -7.05
CA HIS A 95 2.68 -7.51 -7.65
C HIS A 95 2.38 -6.69 -8.91
N TYR A 96 2.63 -5.39 -8.85
CA TYR A 96 2.35 -4.47 -9.96
C TYR A 96 3.41 -4.53 -11.06
N ASN A 97 4.67 -4.78 -10.71
CA ASN A 97 5.74 -4.98 -11.69
C ASN A 97 5.59 -6.29 -12.49
N GLY A 98 5.01 -7.34 -11.88
CA GLY A 98 4.69 -8.58 -12.56
C GLY A 98 3.56 -8.45 -13.59
N LYS A 99 2.73 -7.41 -13.47
CA LYS A 99 1.69 -7.04 -14.45
C LYS A 99 2.27 -6.09 -15.50
N VAL A 100 3.26 -6.53 -16.27
CA VAL A 100 3.68 -5.79 -17.48
C VAL A 100 2.49 -5.79 -18.44
N MET A 101 1.89 -4.61 -18.65
CA MET A 101 0.87 -4.42 -19.68
C MET A 101 1.50 -4.73 -21.05
N VAL A 102 0.99 -5.75 -21.73
CA VAL A 102 1.16 -5.96 -23.17
C VAL A 102 0.18 -5.05 -23.89
#